data_AF-A0A1W9HFJ1-F1
#
_entry.id   AF-A0A1W9HFJ1-F1
#
_cell.length_a   1.000
_cell.length_b   1.000
_cell.length_c   1.000
_cell.angle_alpha   90.00
_cell.angle_beta   90.00
_cell.angle_gamma   90.00
#
_symmetry.space_group_name_H-M   'P 1'
#
loop_
_entity.id
_entity.type
_entity.pdbx_description
1 polymer ?
#
loop_
_entity_poly.entity_id
_entity_poly.type
_entity_poly.pdbx_seq_one_letter_code
_entity_poly.pdbx_strand_id
1 'polypeptide(L)'
;MLYRSSVVLVQMQEAVMARRQEFPDPRDRSINEPTVILSKTKVLALYNQQNPEDKAKYVSESVRRWLEKDADTRGWSHINWHENQAVLTATLALNPAMS
;
A
#
# COMPACT_ATOMS: atom_id res chain seq x y z
N MET A 1 33.18 -21.07 16.64
CA MET A 1 31.81 -21.65 16.66
C MET A 1 30.82 -20.50 16.58
N LEU A 2 29.89 -20.60 15.64
CA LEU A 2 28.96 -19.55 15.20
C LEU A 2 27.88 -19.26 16.26
N TYR A 3 27.52 -18.00 16.47
CA TYR A 3 26.13 -17.61 16.77
C TYR A 3 25.88 -16.18 16.25
N ARG A 4 25.54 -16.09 14.96
CA ARG A 4 24.76 -14.97 14.43
C ARG A 4 23.36 -15.11 15.02
N SER A 5 23.07 -14.38 16.08
CA SER A 5 21.73 -14.32 16.66
C SER A 5 21.03 -13.08 16.15
N SER A 6 20.09 -13.31 15.23
CA SER A 6 19.19 -12.33 14.64
C SER A 6 18.26 -11.77 15.71
N VAL A 7 18.48 -10.53 16.13
CA VAL A 7 17.45 -9.72 16.82
C VAL A 7 17.28 -8.46 16.01
N VAL A 8 16.51 -8.59 14.93
CA VAL A 8 16.06 -7.48 14.11
C VAL A 8 15.03 -6.71 14.94
N LEU A 9 15.44 -5.53 15.39
CA LEU A 9 14.64 -4.31 15.34
C LEU A 9 13.24 -4.38 15.98
N VAL A 10 13.17 -4.32 17.31
CA VAL A 10 11.98 -3.76 17.98
C VAL A 10 12.33 -2.34 18.41
N GLN A 11 12.27 -1.42 17.45
CA GLN A 11 12.42 0.01 17.71
C GLN A 11 11.17 0.74 17.23
N MET A 12 10.51 1.35 18.21
CA MET A 12 9.72 2.58 18.11
C MET A 12 8.35 2.47 17.44
N GLN A 13 7.31 2.82 18.21
CA GLN A 13 6.22 3.67 17.72
C GLN A 13 5.37 4.21 18.88
N GLU A 14 5.92 5.19 19.61
CA GLU A 14 5.09 6.24 20.19
C GLU A 14 5.07 7.39 19.19
N ALA A 15 4.15 7.33 18.22
CA ALA A 15 3.87 8.43 17.31
C ALA A 15 2.53 9.04 17.69
N VAL A 16 2.55 10.34 17.99
CA VAL A 16 1.42 11.24 18.27
C VAL A 16 0.24 10.96 17.32
N MET A 17 -0.97 10.93 17.90
CA MET A 17 -2.30 10.61 17.35
C MET A 17 -2.63 11.20 15.96
N ALA A 18 -1.99 10.71 14.90
CA ALA A 18 -2.52 10.76 13.55
C ALA A 18 -3.10 9.37 13.23
N ARG A 19 -4.38 9.29 12.85
CA ARG A 19 -5.05 8.03 12.49
C ARG A 19 -4.18 7.26 11.50
N ARG A 20 -3.78 6.03 11.88
CA ARG A 20 -3.04 5.13 10.98
C ARG A 20 -3.81 5.04 9.67
N GLN A 21 -3.12 5.33 8.58
CA GLN A 21 -3.71 5.18 7.27
C GLN A 21 -3.69 3.71 6.91
N GLU A 22 -4.88 3.17 6.70
CA GLU A 22 -5.05 1.81 6.22
C GLU A 22 -4.91 1.81 4.69
N PHE A 23 -4.10 0.86 4.20
CA PHE A 23 -3.98 0.56 2.79
C PHE A 23 -5.19 -0.30 2.39
N PRO A 24 -5.88 0.00 1.27
CA PRO A 24 -7.07 -0.73 0.88
C PRO A 24 -6.76 -2.19 0.56
N ASP A 25 -7.65 -3.11 0.96
CA ASP A 25 -7.52 -4.53 0.65
C ASP A 25 -8.27 -4.85 -0.67
N PRO A 26 -7.67 -5.60 -1.60
CA PRO A 26 -8.34 -5.97 -2.85
C PRO A 26 -9.55 -6.88 -2.62
N ARG A 27 -9.64 -7.58 -1.48
CA ARG A 27 -10.77 -8.46 -1.13
C ARG A 27 -12.01 -7.70 -0.67
N ASP A 28 -11.86 -6.44 -0.28
CA ASP A 28 -12.99 -5.54 0.01
C ASP A 28 -13.66 -5.03 -1.27
N ARG A 29 -13.10 -5.34 -2.45
CA ARG A 29 -13.64 -4.91 -3.75
C ARG A 29 -14.66 -5.92 -4.27
N SER A 30 -15.63 -5.42 -5.01
CA SER A 30 -16.71 -6.22 -5.62
C SER A 30 -16.63 -6.15 -7.13
N ILE A 31 -17.23 -7.11 -7.84
CA ILE A 31 -17.21 -7.17 -9.32
C ILE A 31 -17.69 -5.84 -9.94
N ASN A 32 -18.67 -5.19 -9.29
CA ASN A 32 -19.23 -3.91 -9.74
C ASN A 32 -18.38 -2.69 -9.34
N GLU A 33 -17.46 -2.84 -8.37
CA GLU A 33 -16.54 -1.80 -7.92
C GLU A 33 -15.14 -2.42 -7.65
N PRO A 34 -14.42 -2.81 -8.71
CA PRO A 34 -13.14 -3.51 -8.59
C PRO A 34 -11.96 -2.57 -8.31
N THR A 35 -12.18 -1.25 -8.41
CA THR A 35 -11.13 -0.24 -8.34
C THR A 35 -11.18 0.55 -7.04
N VAL A 36 -10.03 1.11 -6.64
CA VAL A 36 -9.92 2.09 -5.57
C VAL A 36 -8.97 3.19 -5.99
N ILE A 37 -9.30 4.43 -5.64
CA ILE A 37 -8.48 5.59 -5.95
C ILE A 37 -7.75 6.02 -4.68
N LEU A 38 -6.42 5.99 -4.72
CA LEU A 38 -5.57 6.60 -3.70
C LEU A 38 -5.20 8.02 -4.14
N SER A 39 -5.68 8.98 -3.37
CA SER A 39 -5.30 10.39 -3.54
C SER A 39 -3.82 10.60 -3.20
N LYS A 40 -3.23 11.67 -3.76
CA LYS A 40 -1.85 12.09 -3.44
C LYS A 40 -1.57 12.12 -1.94
N THR A 41 -2.47 12.71 -1.16
CA THR A 41 -2.34 12.83 0.29
C THR A 41 -2.31 11.47 0.97
N LYS A 42 -3.16 10.54 0.51
CA LYS A 42 -3.23 9.17 1.05
C LYS A 42 -1.95 8.39 0.73
N VAL A 43 -1.46 8.47 -0.52
CA VAL A 43 -0.20 7.83 -0.93
C VAL A 43 0.98 8.33 -0.08
N LEU A 44 1.12 9.65 0.09
CA LEU A 44 2.19 10.22 0.90
C LEU A 44 2.08 9.86 2.37
N ALA A 45 0.85 9.84 2.92
CA ALA A 45 0.64 9.44 4.30
C ALA A 45 1.00 7.97 4.53
N LEU A 46 0.65 7.07 3.60
CA LEU A 46 1.02 5.65 3.67
C LEU A 46 2.55 5.45 3.57
N TYR A 47 3.20 6.13 2.61
CA TYR A 47 4.65 6.06 2.45
C TYR A 47 5.39 6.57 3.71
N ASN A 48 5.01 7.75 4.20
CA ASN A 48 5.65 8.37 5.37
C ASN A 48 5.38 7.61 6.68
N GLN A 49 4.29 6.83 6.74
CA GLN A 49 4.01 5.97 7.89
C GLN A 49 4.94 4.75 7.94
N GLN A 50 5.28 4.18 6.78
CA GLN A 50 6.24 3.06 6.71
C GLN A 50 7.70 3.51 6.68
N ASN A 51 7.97 4.75 6.24
CA ASN A 51 9.31 5.32 6.10
C ASN A 51 9.42 6.58 6.99
N PRO A 52 9.49 6.43 8.33
CA PRO A 52 9.54 7.57 9.24
C PRO A 52 10.82 8.40 9.13
N GLU A 53 11.91 7.79 8.66
CA GLU A 53 13.24 8.42 8.49
C GLU A 53 13.42 9.10 7.13
N ASP A 54 12.69 8.65 6.10
CA ASP A 54 12.71 9.21 4.74
C ASP A 54 11.30 9.70 4.35
N LYS A 55 10.91 10.87 4.86
CA LYS A 55 9.58 11.42 4.58
C LYS A 55 9.54 12.11 3.22
N ALA A 56 8.63 11.67 2.36
CA ALA A 56 8.32 12.31 1.10
C ALA A 56 7.29 13.45 1.28
N LYS A 57 7.53 14.56 0.58
CA LYS A 57 6.59 15.70 0.44
C LYS A 57 5.79 15.66 -0.88
N TYR A 58 6.30 14.92 -1.87
CA TYR A 58 5.76 14.81 -3.21
C TYR A 58 5.79 13.36 -3.66
N VAL A 59 4.89 12.98 -4.58
CA VAL A 59 4.86 11.64 -5.16
C VAL A 59 6.00 11.56 -6.18
N SER A 60 7.19 11.27 -5.69
CA SER A 60 8.37 11.02 -6.51
C SER A 60 8.32 9.64 -7.15
N GLU A 61 9.22 9.36 -8.09
CA GLU A 61 9.33 8.03 -8.71
C GLU A 61 9.57 6.94 -7.66
N SER A 62 10.37 7.21 -6.62
CA SER A 62 10.61 6.27 -5.52
C SER A 62 9.32 5.92 -4.75
N VAL A 63 8.47 6.93 -4.50
CA VAL A 63 7.16 6.71 -3.86
C VAL A 63 6.25 5.88 -4.76
N ARG A 64 6.28 6.14 -6.07
CA ARG A 64 5.49 5.35 -7.04
C ARG A 64 5.90 3.89 -7.05
N ARG A 65 7.20 3.62 -7.21
CA ARG A 65 7.77 2.27 -7.19
C ARG A 65 7.51 1.54 -5.88
N TRP A 66 7.59 2.25 -4.76
CA TRP A 66 7.23 1.69 -3.45
C TRP A 66 5.76 1.27 -3.42
N LEU A 67 4.84 2.12 -3.87
CA LEU A 67 3.40 1.81 -3.87
C LEU A 67 3.10 0.61 -4.78
N GLU A 68 3.72 0.56 -5.96
CA GLU A 68 3.59 -0.55 -6.92
C GLU A 68 3.99 -1.88 -6.28
N LYS A 69 5.14 -1.89 -5.60
CA LYS A 69 5.62 -3.09 -4.90
C LYS A 69 4.73 -3.47 -3.70
N ASP A 70 4.29 -2.49 -2.92
CA ASP A 70 3.44 -2.74 -1.74
C ASP A 70 2.06 -3.29 -2.17
N ALA A 71 1.48 -2.77 -3.27
CA ALA A 71 0.20 -3.27 -3.77
C ALA A 71 0.29 -4.66 -4.43
N ASP A 72 1.36 -4.93 -5.20
CA ASP A 72 1.64 -6.27 -5.72
C ASP A 72 1.75 -7.29 -4.57
N THR A 73 2.48 -6.96 -3.52
CA THR A 73 2.62 -7.80 -2.31
C THR A 73 1.27 -8.05 -1.62
N ARG A 74 0.33 -7.11 -1.71
CA ARG A 74 -1.02 -7.23 -1.14
C ARG A 74 -2.02 -7.91 -2.09
N GLY A 75 -1.61 -8.28 -3.30
CA GLY A 75 -2.46 -8.97 -4.27
C GLY A 75 -3.34 -8.04 -5.10
N TRP A 76 -2.98 -6.77 -5.24
CA TRP A 76 -3.58 -5.91 -6.26
C TRP A 76 -3.04 -6.28 -7.64
N SER A 77 -3.92 -6.36 -8.63
CA SER A 77 -3.55 -6.86 -9.94
C SER A 77 -2.93 -5.81 -10.85
N HIS A 78 -3.46 -4.59 -10.78
CA HIS A 78 -2.97 -3.49 -11.61
C HIS A 78 -3.00 -2.19 -10.83
N ILE A 79 -2.01 -1.33 -11.09
CA ILE A 79 -1.99 0.05 -10.64
C ILE A 79 -1.85 0.94 -11.86
N ASN A 80 -2.72 1.93 -11.97
CA ASN A 80 -2.62 2.97 -12.99
C ASN A 80 -2.44 4.33 -12.33
N TRP A 81 -1.48 5.11 -12.81
CA TRP A 81 -1.18 6.43 -12.29
C TRP A 81 -1.84 7.52 -13.13
N HIS A 82 -2.63 8.36 -12.48
CA HIS A 82 -3.20 9.57 -13.08
C HIS A 82 -2.66 10.78 -12.33
N GLU A 83 -1.71 11.49 -12.96
CA GLU A 83 -0.98 12.63 -12.40
C GLU A 83 -0.28 12.31 -11.05
N ASN A 84 -0.99 12.52 -9.95
CA ASN A 84 -0.52 12.31 -8.57
C ASN A 84 -1.43 11.35 -7.77
N GLN A 85 -2.33 10.65 -8.44
CA GLN A 85 -3.23 9.66 -7.86
C GLN A 85 -2.91 8.28 -8.44
N ALA A 86 -3.14 7.25 -7.63
CA ALA A 86 -3.01 5.86 -8.05
C ALA A 86 -4.40 5.22 -8.04
N VAL A 87 -4.76 4.58 -9.14
CA VAL A 87 -5.96 3.75 -9.28
C VAL A 87 -5.51 2.31 -9.19
N LEU A 88 -5.92 1.61 -8.14
CA LEU A 88 -5.62 0.19 -7.99
C LEU A 88 -6.83 -0.62 -8.41
N THR A 89 -6.60 -1.71 -9.13
CA THR A 89 -7.64 -2.59 -9.65
C THR A 89 -7.41 -4.00 -9.14
N ALA A 90 -8.43 -4.58 -8.49
CA ALA A 90 -8.44 -5.96 -8.07
C ALA A 90 -8.94 -6.86 -9.21
N THR A 91 -8.30 -8.01 -9.43
CA THR A 91 -8.86 -9.06 -10.29
C THR A 91 -9.80 -9.91 -9.45
N LEU A 92 -11.10 -9.78 -9.71
CA LEU A 92 -12.13 -10.59 -9.08
C LEU A 92 -12.56 -11.66 -10.06
N ALA A 93 -12.20 -12.91 -9.78
CA ALA A 93 -12.72 -14.03 -10.56
C ALA A 93 -14.21 -14.19 -10.24
N LEU A 94 -15.07 -14.03 -11.26
CA LEU A 94 -16.43 -14.56 -11.22
C LEU A 94 -16.27 -16.08 -11.07
N ASN A 95 -16.69 -16.65 -9.95
CA ASN A 95 -16.85 -18.09 -9.88
C ASN A 95 -18.19 -18.44 -10.56
N PRO A 96 -18.21 -19.04 -11.76
CA PRO A 96 -19.46 -19.36 -12.47
C PRO A 96 -20.23 -20.54 -11.85
N ALA A 97 -19.90 -20.98 -10.62
CA ALA A 97 -20.43 -22.20 -10.03
C ALA A 97 -21.73 -22.05 -9.22
N MET A 98 -22.44 -20.91 -9.29
CA MET A 98 -23.78 -20.81 -8.68
C MET A 98 -24.74 -19.97 -9.51
N SER A 99 -25.37 -20.61 -10.50
CA SER A 99 -26.78 -20.45 -10.88
C SER A 99 -27.12 -21.41 -12.02
#